data_AF-E8MCA3-F1
#
_entry.id   AF-E8MCA3-F1
#
_cell.length_a   1.000
_cell.length_b   1.000
_cell.length_c   1.000
_cell.angle_alpha   90.00
_cell.angle_beta   90.00
_cell.angle_gamma   90.00
#
_symmetry.space_group_name_H-M   'P 1'
#
loop_
_entity.id
_entity.type
_entity.pdbx_description
1 polymer ?
#
loop_
_entity_poly.entity_id
_entity_poly.type
_entity_poly.pdbx_seq_one_letter_code
_entity_poly.pdbx_strand_id
1 'polypeptide(L)'
;HQGGNVFSVNNSESVKRYNLLYKMALTELPISDDGGHLYDYQWQGDKKRTIDDSIVIPPMTQEIMSNGYILGVITVALLDDIGYIVDYSQAMPYLP
;
A
#
# COMPACT_ATOMS: atom_id res chain seq x y z
N HIS A 1 10.70 11.67 5.09
CA HIS A 1 9.42 11.61 5.83
C HIS A 1 8.32 11.41 4.80
N GLN A 2 7.42 10.43 4.95
CA GLN A 2 6.41 10.09 3.93
C GLN A 2 5.12 10.95 4.00
N GLY A 3 5.10 11.96 4.87
CA GLY A 3 4.07 13.01 4.88
C GLY A 3 2.68 12.59 5.36
N GLY A 4 2.52 11.45 6.02
CA GLY A 4 1.22 10.99 6.53
C GLY A 4 1.33 9.70 7.33
N ASN A 5 0.18 9.05 7.56
CA ASN A 5 0.12 7.79 8.30
C ASN A 5 0.76 6.66 7.51
N VAL A 6 1.41 5.76 8.25
CA VAL A 6 2.12 4.61 7.71
C VAL A 6 1.86 3.38 8.56
N PHE A 7 1.91 2.22 7.93
CA PHE A 7 2.04 0.93 8.59
C PHE A 7 3.51 0.49 8.56
N SER A 8 4.02 0.08 9.72
CA SER A 8 5.44 -0.16 9.94
C SER A 8 5.66 -1.43 10.75
N VAL A 9 6.31 -2.42 10.12
CA VAL A 9 6.78 -3.64 10.76
C VAL A 9 8.15 -4.03 10.23
N ASN A 10 8.92 -4.75 11.04
CA ASN A 10 10.23 -5.24 10.62
C ASN A 10 10.10 -6.21 9.43
N ASN A 11 10.94 -6.02 8.42
CA ASN A 11 11.00 -6.88 7.23
C ASN A 11 9.66 -6.99 6.45
N SER A 12 8.85 -5.92 6.47
CA SER A 12 7.51 -5.87 5.84
C SER A 12 7.50 -6.38 4.40
N GLU A 13 6.66 -7.36 4.12
CA GLU A 13 6.38 -7.84 2.77
C GLU A 13 5.54 -6.81 2.00
N SER A 14 4.55 -6.17 2.62
CA SER A 14 3.69 -5.19 1.94
C SER A 14 4.48 -4.01 1.37
N VAL A 15 5.47 -3.50 2.12
CA VAL A 15 6.40 -2.46 1.64
C VAL A 15 7.22 -2.95 0.45
N LYS A 16 7.77 -4.17 0.51
CA LYS A 16 8.57 -4.73 -0.61
C LYS A 16 7.73 -4.86 -1.87
N ARG A 17 6.50 -5.34 -1.76
CA ARG A 17 5.58 -5.52 -2.90
C ARG A 17 5.13 -4.18 -3.46
N TYR A 18 4.79 -3.22 -2.60
CA TYR A 18 4.47 -1.86 -3.01
C TYR A 18 5.64 -1.24 -3.79
N ASN A 19 6.84 -1.28 -3.24
CA ASN A 19 8.04 -0.74 -3.89
C ASN A 19 8.33 -1.40 -5.24
N LEU A 20 8.16 -2.73 -5.34
CA LEU A 20 8.37 -3.46 -6.58
C LEU A 20 7.34 -3.08 -7.66
N LEU A 21 6.07 -2.99 -7.28
CA LEU A 21 4.95 -2.74 -8.19
C LEU A 21 4.94 -1.29 -8.67
N TYR A 22 5.02 -0.35 -7.73
CA TYR A 22 4.94 1.10 -7.98
C TYR A 22 6.29 1.76 -8.27
N LYS A 23 7.39 1.00 -8.28
CA LYS A 23 8.76 1.49 -8.51
C LYS A 23 9.18 2.57 -7.50
N MET A 24 8.88 2.31 -6.23
CA MET A 24 9.18 3.18 -5.10
C MET A 24 10.28 2.59 -4.21
N ALA A 25 10.79 3.41 -3.29
CA ALA A 25 11.79 3.01 -2.29
C ALA A 25 11.37 3.48 -0.89
N LEU A 26 10.14 3.13 -0.50
CA LEU A 26 9.61 3.45 0.82
C LEU A 26 10.15 2.49 1.88
N THR A 27 10.23 2.97 3.12
CA THR A 27 10.62 2.16 4.29
C THR A 27 9.41 1.62 5.06
N GLU A 28 8.24 2.21 4.83
CA GLU A 28 6.99 1.94 5.54
C GLU A 28 5.84 2.03 4.53
N LEU A 29 4.75 1.30 4.78
CA LEU A 29 3.64 1.23 3.83
C LEU A 29 2.73 2.44 4.06
N PRO A 30 2.41 3.24 3.04
CA PRO A 30 1.49 4.35 3.20
C PRO A 30 0.06 3.82 3.43
N ILE A 31 -0.60 4.30 4.49
CA ILE A 31 -2.01 4.02 4.79
C ILE A 31 -2.82 5.32 4.78
N SER A 32 -4.14 5.20 4.81
CA SER A 32 -5.07 6.33 4.76
C SER A 32 -4.88 7.34 5.89
N ASP A 33 -5.38 8.55 5.68
CA ASP A 33 -5.30 9.65 6.65
C ASP A 33 -6.07 9.34 7.95
N ASP A 34 -7.07 8.48 7.89
CA ASP A 34 -7.81 7.96 9.06
C ASP A 34 -7.22 6.65 9.64
N GLY A 35 -6.27 6.04 8.94
CA GLY A 35 -5.62 4.78 9.32
C GLY A 35 -6.46 3.51 9.13
N GLY A 36 -7.64 3.61 8.51
CA GLY A 36 -8.58 2.50 8.33
C GLY A 36 -8.32 1.62 7.10
N HIS A 37 -7.61 2.13 6.09
CA HIS A 37 -7.39 1.43 4.82
C HIS A 37 -6.01 1.74 4.20
N LEU A 38 -5.67 1.05 3.12
CA LEU A 38 -4.49 1.33 2.30
C LEU A 38 -4.63 2.68 1.60
N TYR A 39 -3.53 3.42 1.50
CA TYR A 39 -3.50 4.78 0.96
C TYR A 39 -4.09 4.89 -0.46
N ASP A 40 -5.05 5.80 -0.62
CA ASP A 40 -5.74 6.10 -1.87
C ASP A 40 -6.33 7.53 -1.89
N TYR A 41 -5.61 8.46 -2.50
CA TYR A 41 -6.06 9.84 -2.72
C TYR A 41 -6.98 10.02 -3.93
N GLN A 42 -7.20 8.98 -4.75
CA GLN A 42 -8.05 9.09 -5.94
C GLN A 42 -9.52 8.85 -5.59
N TRP A 43 -9.82 7.85 -4.77
CA TRP A 43 -11.21 7.44 -4.53
C TRP A 43 -11.76 7.73 -3.13
N GLN A 44 -10.92 7.97 -2.10
CA GLN A 44 -11.41 8.31 -0.75
C GLN A 44 -10.84 9.58 -0.09
N GLY A 45 -10.28 10.51 -0.86
CA GLY A 45 -10.00 11.84 -0.33
C GLY A 45 -8.86 11.89 0.69
N ASP A 46 -8.06 10.81 0.81
CA ASP A 46 -6.71 10.91 1.37
C ASP A 46 -5.99 12.08 0.68
N LYS A 47 -5.20 12.83 1.43
CA LYS A 47 -4.40 13.89 0.83
C LYS A 47 -3.33 13.28 -0.05
N LYS A 48 -3.16 13.82 -1.27
CA LYS A 48 -2.04 13.48 -2.14
C LYS A 48 -0.72 13.78 -1.43
N ARG A 49 0.17 12.79 -1.35
CA ARG A 49 1.47 12.85 -0.68
C ARG A 49 2.64 12.87 -1.66
N THR A 50 3.70 13.56 -1.26
CA THR A 50 4.96 13.66 -2.00
C THR A 50 6.15 13.44 -1.07
N ILE A 51 7.21 12.84 -1.61
CA ILE A 51 8.54 12.77 -0.97
C ILE A 51 9.36 13.93 -1.55
N ASP A 52 9.95 14.73 -0.65
CA ASP A 52 10.79 15.88 -0.98
C ASP A 52 10.16 16.78 -2.06
N ASP A 53 8.84 16.97 -1.97
CA ASP A 53 7.99 17.75 -2.89
C ASP A 53 8.09 17.40 -4.39
N SER A 54 8.68 16.25 -4.73
CA SER A 54 9.03 15.89 -6.11
C SER A 54 8.48 14.53 -6.53
N ILE A 55 8.50 13.53 -5.64
CA ILE A 55 8.05 12.18 -5.96
C ILE A 55 6.67 11.97 -5.36
N VAL A 56 5.64 11.87 -6.19
CA VAL A 56 4.29 11.53 -5.75
C VAL A 56 4.28 10.09 -5.27
N ILE A 57 3.74 9.85 -4.07
CA ILE A 57 3.47 8.50 -3.57
C ILE A 57 2.23 7.97 -4.32
N PRO A 58 2.33 6.88 -5.10
CA PRO A 58 1.18 6.37 -5.85
C PRO A 58 0.05 5.80 -4.97
N PRO A 59 -1.23 5.98 -5.36
CA PRO A 59 -2.37 5.43 -4.64
C PRO A 59 -2.59 3.95 -5.01
N MET A 60 -3.09 3.16 -4.07
CA MET A 60 -3.35 1.72 -4.24
C MET A 60 -4.77 1.41 -4.70
N THR A 61 -5.32 2.14 -5.68
CA THR A 61 -6.75 2.13 -6.03
C THR A 61 -7.33 0.76 -6.35
N GLN A 62 -6.53 -0.18 -6.84
CA GLN A 62 -7.02 -1.50 -7.22
C GLN A 62 -7.21 -2.44 -6.02
N GLU A 63 -6.47 -2.23 -4.93
CA GLU A 63 -6.44 -3.11 -3.77
C GLU A 63 -7.77 -3.10 -2.99
N ILE A 64 -8.25 -4.27 -2.57
CA ILE A 64 -9.50 -4.38 -1.81
C ILE A 64 -9.39 -3.80 -0.40
N MET A 65 -8.18 -3.76 0.18
CA MET A 65 -7.94 -3.02 1.43
C MET A 65 -7.75 -1.52 1.21
N SER A 66 -7.90 -1.00 -0.01
CA SER A 66 -8.19 0.41 -0.26
C SER A 66 -9.68 0.54 -0.65
N ASN A 67 -9.99 1.19 -1.76
CA ASN A 67 -11.32 1.33 -2.35
C ASN A 67 -11.51 0.49 -3.61
N GLY A 68 -10.58 -0.42 -3.85
CA GLY A 68 -10.60 -1.34 -4.96
C GLY A 68 -11.49 -2.55 -4.75
N TYR A 69 -11.43 -3.44 -5.72
CA TYR A 69 -12.19 -4.69 -5.75
C TYR A 69 -11.29 -5.91 -6.00
N ILE A 70 -9.97 -5.70 -6.09
CA ILE A 70 -9.00 -6.75 -6.37
C ILE A 70 -8.32 -7.15 -5.06
N LEU A 71 -8.36 -8.43 -4.72
CA LEU A 71 -7.42 -9.01 -3.76
C LEU A 71 -6.02 -9.01 -4.36
N GLY A 72 -5.35 -7.86 -4.29
CA GLY A 72 -4.05 -7.63 -4.88
C GLY A 72 -2.91 -8.08 -3.97
N VAL A 73 -1.70 -8.08 -4.53
CA VAL A 73 -0.50 -8.57 -3.85
C VAL A 73 -0.16 -7.77 -2.60
N ILE A 74 -0.52 -6.48 -2.54
CA ILE A 74 -0.18 -5.63 -1.40
C ILE A 74 -1.15 -5.90 -0.25
N THR A 75 -2.45 -6.11 -0.53
CA THR A 75 -3.42 -6.58 0.47
C THR A 75 -2.97 -7.92 1.06
N VAL A 76 -2.62 -8.89 0.22
CA VAL A 76 -2.17 -10.21 0.69
C VAL A 76 -0.89 -10.09 1.53
N ALA A 77 0.06 -9.26 1.12
CA ALA A 77 1.28 -9.02 1.87
C ALA A 77 1.05 -8.27 3.20
N LEU A 78 0.03 -7.41 3.29
CA LEU A 78 -0.34 -6.76 4.54
C LEU A 78 -0.92 -7.78 5.53
N LEU A 79 -1.69 -8.75 5.06
CA LEU A 79 -2.20 -9.85 5.90
C LEU A 79 -1.04 -10.70 6.47
N ASP A 80 -0.01 -10.98 5.66
CA ASP A 80 1.22 -11.64 6.08
C ASP A 80 1.91 -10.84 7.20
N ASP A 81 2.08 -9.53 6.99
CA ASP A 81 2.72 -8.61 7.93
C ASP A 81 2.01 -8.53 9.30
N ILE A 82 0.69 -8.74 9.35
CA ILE A 82 -0.09 -8.75 10.60
C ILE A 82 -0.28 -10.17 11.18
N GLY A 83 0.37 -11.19 10.61
CA GLY A 83 0.49 -12.53 11.18
C GLY A 83 -0.48 -13.58 10.64
N TYR A 84 -1.18 -13.32 9.54
CA TYR A 84 -1.95 -14.36 8.86
C TYR A 84 -1.02 -15.27 8.03
N ILE A 85 -1.42 -16.55 7.91
CA ILE A 85 -0.81 -17.46 6.94
C ILE A 85 -1.48 -17.18 5.59
N VAL A 86 -0.68 -16.75 4.62
CA VAL A 86 -1.18 -16.34 3.30
C VAL A 86 -0.68 -17.25 2.18
N ASP A 87 -1.45 -17.32 1.10
CA ASP A 87 -1.05 -17.93 -0.17
C ASP A 87 -0.99 -16.86 -1.25
N TYR A 88 0.23 -16.45 -1.62
CA TYR A 88 0.45 -15.43 -2.64
C TYR A 88 -0.03 -15.84 -4.04
N SER A 89 -0.29 -17.12 -4.31
CA SER A 89 -0.84 -17.56 -5.60
C SER A 89 -2.30 -17.13 -5.81
N GLN A 90 -3.00 -16.75 -4.72
CA GLN A 90 -4.37 -16.23 -4.77
C GLN A 90 -4.42 -14.72 -5.05
N ALA A 91 -3.29 -14.02 -5.01
CA ALA A 91 -3.23 -12.60 -5.33
C ALA A 91 -3.51 -12.39 -6.82
N MET A 92 -4.50 -11.56 -7.12
CA MET A 92 -4.85 -11.22 -8.50
C MET A 92 -3.83 -10.22 -9.07
N PRO A 93 -3.31 -10.45 -10.29
CA PRO A 93 -2.38 -9.52 -10.92
C PRO A 93 -3.11 -8.24 -11.35
N TYR A 94 -2.46 -7.10 -11.17
CA TYR A 94 -2.91 -5.83 -11.72
C TYR A 94 -1.72 -4.94 -12.06
N LEU A 95 -1.97 -3.94 -12.90
CA LEU A 95 -1.01 -2.87 -13.15
C LEU A 95 -1.45 -1.62 -12.36
N PRO A 96 -0.49 -0.93 -11.72
CA PRO A 96 -0.74 0.28 -10.97
C PRO A 96 -1.17 1.47 -11.84
#